data_AF-A0A432EHI6-F1
#
_entry.id   AF-A0A432EHI6-F1
#
_cell.length_a   1.000
_cell.length_b   1.000
_cell.length_c   1.000
_cell.angle_alpha   90.00
_cell.angle_beta   90.00
_cell.angle_gamma   90.00
#
_symmetry.space_group_name_H-M   'P 1'
#
loop_
_entity.id
_entity.type
_entity.pdbx_description
1 polymer ?
#
loop_
_entity_poly.entity_id
_entity_poly.type
_entity_poly.pdbx_seq_one_letter_code
_entity_poly.pdbx_strand_id
1 'polypeptide(L)'
;DAICDGKDVLIGGIMEHIEEAGVHSGDSACSLPPYSLSEAMQDRLREQAKKLALALDVVGLMNIQFAIKGDDIYVLEVNPRASRTVPFVSKATSRPLAKVAARCMAGKTLQEQGTTRELKPSYFSVKEAVFPFIKFPGVDTVLGPEMKSTGEVMGVGRSFGEAFGKSQLGAGSEIPRSGRAFISVKTADQVQVVEMARYLADNGFDLVATRGTADALKSAGVEARVVNKVAEGRPHIVDMIKNEEIDLIINTTTGKQSLKDSYAIRREALMNKVTYYTTLAAARAACEAHAVAGDIRVARLQDLHGEVSE
;
A
#
# COMPACT_ATOMS: atom_id res chain seq x y z
N ASP A 1 -4.14 -1.52 -15.13
CA ASP A 1 -4.01 -0.79 -16.42
C ASP A 1 -4.12 -1.75 -17.58
N ALA A 2 -4.73 -1.33 -18.69
CA ALA A 2 -4.91 -2.14 -19.89
C ALA A 2 -4.73 -1.31 -21.17
N ILE A 3 -4.50 -1.99 -22.30
CA ILE A 3 -4.42 -1.41 -23.63
C ILE A 3 -5.45 -2.11 -24.51
N CYS A 4 -6.24 -1.34 -25.27
CA CYS A 4 -7.14 -1.87 -26.28
C CYS A 4 -6.75 -1.29 -27.64
N ASP A 5 -6.80 -2.10 -28.70
CA ASP A 5 -6.60 -1.63 -30.08
C ASP A 5 -7.91 -1.49 -30.87
N GLY A 6 -9.04 -1.52 -30.16
CA GLY A 6 -10.40 -1.54 -30.71
C GLY A 6 -10.96 -2.96 -30.92
N LYS A 7 -10.13 -4.00 -30.82
CA LYS A 7 -10.57 -5.40 -30.96
C LYS A 7 -10.02 -6.29 -29.86
N ASP A 8 -8.70 -6.27 -29.66
CA ASP A 8 -8.00 -7.05 -28.67
C ASP A 8 -7.66 -6.16 -27.46
N VAL A 9 -7.65 -6.77 -26.27
CA VAL A 9 -7.36 -6.09 -25.02
C VAL A 9 -6.21 -6.80 -24.31
N LEU A 10 -5.12 -6.07 -24.13
CA LEU A 10 -3.96 -6.49 -23.34
C LEU A 10 -4.10 -5.96 -21.91
N ILE A 11 -4.07 -6.85 -20.92
CA ILE A 11 -3.89 -6.45 -19.53
C ILE A 11 -2.43 -6.07 -19.34
N GLY A 12 -2.19 -4.80 -18.97
CA GLY A 12 -0.86 -4.30 -18.69
C GLY A 12 -0.38 -4.73 -17.31
N GLY A 13 -1.26 -4.68 -16.32
CA GLY A 13 -1.00 -5.16 -14.96
C GLY A 13 -2.20 -4.92 -14.03
N ILE A 14 -2.38 -5.86 -13.10
CA ILE A 14 -3.32 -5.75 -11.99
C ILE A 14 -2.52 -5.38 -10.75
N MET A 15 -2.90 -4.27 -10.12
CA MET A 15 -2.29 -3.82 -8.88
C MET A 15 -3.29 -3.96 -7.76
N GLU A 16 -2.82 -4.45 -6.62
CA GLU A 16 -3.60 -4.49 -5.38
C GLU A 16 -3.10 -3.40 -4.44
N HIS A 17 -4.01 -2.54 -3.95
CA HIS A 17 -3.64 -1.55 -2.95
C HIS A 17 -3.43 -2.22 -1.59
N ILE A 18 -2.48 -1.69 -0.81
CA ILE A 18 -2.31 -2.08 0.58
C ILE A 18 -3.42 -1.41 1.41
N GLU A 19 -3.65 -0.11 1.22
CA GLU A 19 -4.75 0.60 1.87
C GLU A 19 -6.12 0.21 1.31
N GLU A 20 -7.12 0.20 2.18
CA GLU A 20 -8.51 -0.09 1.82
C GLU A 20 -9.14 1.00 0.93
N ALA A 21 -10.16 0.60 0.16
CA ALA A 21 -10.97 1.55 -0.61
C ALA A 21 -11.56 2.63 0.31
N GLY A 22 -11.29 3.89 -0.02
CA GLY A 22 -11.55 5.05 0.85
C GLY A 22 -10.29 5.89 1.05
N VAL A 23 -9.11 5.28 0.92
CA VAL A 23 -7.85 6.00 0.63
C VAL A 23 -7.71 6.15 -0.89
N HIS A 24 -7.35 7.35 -1.32
CA HIS A 24 -7.19 7.67 -2.73
C HIS A 24 -6.06 6.84 -3.36
N SER A 25 -6.27 6.31 -4.57
CA SER A 25 -5.32 5.44 -5.27
C SER A 25 -3.91 6.03 -5.49
N GLY A 26 -3.81 7.36 -5.50
CA GLY A 26 -2.54 8.08 -5.61
C GLY A 26 -1.73 8.11 -4.30
N ASP A 27 -2.40 7.96 -3.16
CA ASP A 27 -1.79 7.95 -1.83
C ASP A 27 -1.61 6.52 -1.30
N SER A 28 -2.34 5.55 -1.86
CA SER A 28 -2.17 4.14 -1.52
C SER A 28 -0.84 3.59 -2.04
N ALA A 29 -0.17 2.80 -1.20
CA ALA A 29 0.81 1.84 -1.67
C ALA A 29 0.09 0.77 -2.51
N CYS A 30 0.78 0.18 -3.48
CA CYS A 30 0.22 -0.94 -4.23
C CYS A 30 1.27 -1.96 -4.64
N SER A 31 0.82 -3.21 -4.80
CA SER A 31 1.65 -4.34 -5.21
C SER A 31 1.31 -4.83 -6.60
N LEU A 32 2.34 -5.20 -7.37
CA LEU A 32 2.25 -5.95 -8.61
C LEU A 32 3.27 -7.11 -8.54
N PRO A 33 2.85 -8.38 -8.63
CA PRO A 33 1.46 -8.83 -8.71
C PRO A 33 0.65 -8.56 -7.43
N PRO A 34 -0.68 -8.74 -7.43
CA PRO A 34 -1.49 -8.75 -6.21
C PRO A 34 -0.91 -9.72 -5.17
N TYR A 35 -0.91 -9.32 -3.89
CA TYR A 35 -0.29 -10.07 -2.80
C TYR A 35 -1.30 -10.92 -2.01
N SER A 36 -2.58 -10.57 -2.04
CA SER A 36 -3.64 -11.29 -1.34
C SER A 36 -4.82 -11.72 -2.22
N LEU A 37 -5.02 -11.09 -3.39
CA LEU A 37 -6.10 -11.48 -4.31
C LEU A 37 -5.85 -12.85 -4.95
N SER A 38 -6.85 -13.73 -4.84
CA SER A 38 -6.83 -15.04 -5.50
C SER A 38 -6.80 -14.91 -7.03
N GLU A 39 -6.17 -15.89 -7.72
CA GLU A 39 -6.15 -15.92 -9.20
C GLU A 39 -7.57 -15.89 -9.79
N ALA A 40 -8.53 -16.58 -9.17
CA ALA A 40 -9.93 -16.56 -9.61
C ALA A 40 -10.55 -15.15 -9.53
N MET A 41 -10.24 -14.38 -8.48
CA MET A 41 -10.68 -12.99 -8.38
C MET A 41 -10.00 -12.14 -9.45
N GLN A 42 -8.69 -12.32 -9.65
CA GLN A 42 -7.94 -11.60 -10.69
C GLN A 42 -8.49 -11.90 -12.09
N ASP A 43 -8.86 -13.13 -12.40
CA ASP A 43 -9.44 -13.50 -13.70
C ASP A 43 -10.79 -12.84 -13.95
N ARG A 44 -11.63 -12.72 -12.90
CA ARG A 44 -12.88 -11.94 -12.98
C ARG A 44 -12.60 -10.46 -13.25
N LEU A 45 -11.56 -9.88 -12.63
CA LEU A 45 -11.14 -8.50 -12.93
C LEU A 45 -10.66 -8.35 -14.38
N ARG A 46 -9.88 -9.31 -14.90
CA ARG A 46 -9.44 -9.34 -16.31
C ARG A 46 -10.64 -9.37 -17.25
N GLU A 47 -11.63 -10.22 -16.98
CA GLU A 47 -12.84 -10.32 -17.79
C GLU A 47 -13.62 -9.01 -17.81
N GLN A 48 -13.83 -8.38 -16.64
CA GLN A 48 -14.53 -7.10 -16.55
C GLN A 48 -13.76 -5.97 -17.26
N ALA A 49 -12.43 -5.92 -17.10
CA ALA A 49 -11.59 -4.94 -17.78
C ALA A 49 -11.71 -5.05 -19.31
N LYS A 50 -11.71 -6.28 -19.85
CA LYS A 50 -11.90 -6.54 -21.29
C LYS A 50 -13.29 -6.09 -21.77
N LYS A 51 -14.35 -6.43 -21.03
CA LYS A 51 -15.72 -6.02 -21.37
C LYS A 51 -15.85 -4.49 -21.39
N LEU A 52 -15.30 -3.80 -20.38
CA LEU A 52 -15.31 -2.34 -20.29
C LEU A 52 -14.52 -1.69 -21.42
N ALA A 53 -13.35 -2.23 -21.78
CA ALA A 53 -12.53 -1.70 -22.87
C ALA A 53 -13.28 -1.69 -24.20
N LEU A 54 -13.93 -2.80 -24.54
CA LEU A 54 -14.66 -2.96 -25.79
C LEU A 54 -15.96 -2.16 -25.78
N ALA A 55 -16.70 -2.15 -24.67
CA ALA A 55 -17.96 -1.41 -24.56
C ALA A 55 -17.79 0.12 -24.58
N LEU A 56 -16.60 0.62 -24.25
CA LEU A 56 -16.26 2.05 -24.26
C LEU A 56 -15.45 2.46 -25.49
N ASP A 57 -15.34 1.59 -26.50
CA ASP A 57 -14.59 1.82 -27.74
C ASP A 57 -13.17 2.34 -27.51
N VAL A 58 -12.48 1.79 -26.50
CA VAL A 58 -11.15 2.26 -26.13
C VAL A 58 -10.15 1.90 -27.24
N VAL A 59 -9.37 2.90 -27.67
CA VAL A 59 -8.17 2.71 -28.49
C VAL A 59 -6.99 3.39 -27.81
N GLY A 60 -6.01 2.61 -27.36
CA GLY A 60 -4.90 3.07 -26.53
C GLY A 60 -5.00 2.59 -25.08
N LEU A 61 -4.54 3.42 -24.14
CA LEU A 61 -4.49 3.08 -22.70
C LEU A 61 -5.84 3.32 -22.03
N MET A 62 -6.16 2.46 -21.07
CA MET A 62 -7.18 2.69 -20.07
C MET A 62 -6.77 2.21 -18.69
N ASN A 63 -7.40 2.79 -17.67
CA ASN A 63 -7.31 2.37 -16.29
C ASN A 63 -8.71 2.10 -15.75
N ILE A 64 -8.84 1.04 -14.95
CA ILE A 64 -10.07 0.69 -14.26
C ILE A 64 -9.73 0.59 -12.78
N GLN A 65 -10.57 1.19 -11.94
CA GLN A 65 -10.48 1.07 -10.49
C GLN A 65 -11.66 0.25 -9.98
N PHE A 66 -11.35 -0.80 -9.23
CA PHE A 66 -12.31 -1.69 -8.62
C PHE A 66 -12.22 -1.60 -7.10
N ALA A 67 -13.34 -1.85 -6.41
CA ALA A 67 -13.37 -2.19 -5.00
C ALA A 67 -13.89 -3.62 -4.84
N ILE A 68 -13.25 -4.38 -3.96
CA ILE A 68 -13.62 -5.78 -3.68
C ILE A 68 -14.12 -5.85 -2.25
N LYS A 69 -15.30 -6.44 -2.05
CA LYS A 69 -15.87 -6.66 -0.72
C LYS A 69 -16.43 -8.07 -0.64
N GLY A 70 -15.74 -8.94 0.10
CA GLY A 70 -15.99 -10.38 0.02
C GLY A 70 -15.74 -10.87 -1.40
N ASP A 71 -16.71 -11.53 -2.00
CA ASP A 71 -16.63 -12.05 -3.37
C ASP A 71 -17.16 -11.08 -4.44
N ASP A 72 -17.67 -9.93 -4.04
CA ASP A 72 -18.25 -8.94 -4.95
C ASP A 72 -17.21 -7.96 -5.50
N ILE A 73 -17.30 -7.69 -6.80
CA ILE A 73 -16.47 -6.71 -7.51
C ILE A 73 -17.35 -5.50 -7.85
N TYR A 74 -16.96 -4.33 -7.36
CA TYR A 74 -17.60 -3.06 -7.65
C TYR A 74 -16.69 -2.22 -8.57
N VAL A 75 -17.23 -1.70 -9.66
CA VAL A 75 -16.50 -0.75 -10.52
C VAL A 75 -16.62 0.64 -9.88
N LEU A 76 -15.48 1.26 -9.54
CA LEU A 76 -15.45 2.62 -9.01
C LEU A 76 -15.47 3.63 -10.15
N GLU A 77 -14.51 3.53 -11.07
CA GLU A 77 -14.41 4.38 -12.24
C GLU A 77 -13.59 3.71 -13.35
N VAL A 78 -13.78 4.21 -14.59
CA VAL A 78 -12.96 3.89 -15.75
C VAL A 78 -12.38 5.19 -16.30
N ASN A 79 -11.07 5.20 -16.48
CA ASN A 79 -10.32 6.30 -17.08
C ASN A 79 -9.83 5.84 -18.45
N PRO A 80 -10.50 6.20 -19.57
CA PRO A 80 -10.11 5.82 -20.93
C PRO A 80 -8.92 6.66 -21.44
N ARG A 81 -7.84 6.67 -20.66
CA ARG A 81 -6.59 7.39 -20.90
C ARG A 81 -5.45 6.75 -20.12
N ALA A 82 -4.24 7.23 -20.34
CA ALA A 82 -3.11 6.89 -19.48
C ALA A 82 -3.38 7.32 -18.02
N SER A 83 -3.07 6.42 -17.09
CA SER A 83 -3.06 6.66 -15.65
C SER A 83 -1.65 6.95 -15.15
N ARG A 84 -1.55 7.50 -13.93
CA ARG A 84 -0.26 7.76 -13.29
C ARG A 84 0.55 6.48 -13.01
N THR A 85 -0.10 5.32 -12.97
CA THR A 85 0.50 4.01 -12.68
C THR A 85 1.16 3.36 -13.89
N VAL A 86 0.92 3.86 -15.12
CA VAL A 86 1.50 3.29 -16.36
C VAL A 86 3.04 3.18 -16.31
N PRO A 87 3.81 4.17 -15.83
CA PRO A 87 5.26 4.05 -15.69
C PRO A 87 5.66 2.94 -14.70
N PHE A 88 5.02 2.86 -13.53
CA PHE A 88 5.25 1.80 -12.55
C PHE A 88 4.99 0.42 -13.14
N VAL A 89 3.81 0.21 -13.74
CA VAL A 89 3.45 -1.07 -14.38
C VAL A 89 4.46 -1.40 -15.48
N SER A 90 4.83 -0.43 -16.32
CA SER A 90 5.79 -0.65 -17.41
C SER A 90 7.17 -1.09 -16.91
N LYS A 91 7.60 -0.58 -15.75
CA LYS A 91 8.86 -0.95 -15.12
C LYS A 91 8.77 -2.32 -14.45
N ALA A 92 7.66 -2.61 -13.77
CA ALA A 92 7.42 -3.87 -13.11
C ALA A 92 7.28 -5.05 -14.09
N THR A 93 6.63 -4.86 -15.24
CA THR A 93 6.31 -5.94 -16.18
C THR A 93 7.24 -6.01 -17.40
N SER A 94 8.32 -5.22 -17.41
CA SER A 94 9.24 -5.12 -18.57
C SER A 94 8.57 -4.69 -19.88
N ARG A 95 7.39 -4.06 -19.82
CA ARG A 95 6.60 -3.73 -21.01
C ARG A 95 6.36 -2.24 -21.14
N PRO A 96 6.81 -1.58 -22.23
CA PRO A 96 6.61 -0.14 -22.39
C PRO A 96 5.17 0.17 -22.83
N LEU A 97 4.21 0.09 -21.90
CA LEU A 97 2.77 0.20 -22.18
C LEU A 97 2.41 1.47 -22.94
N ALA A 98 3.00 2.61 -22.59
CA ALA A 98 2.78 3.87 -23.31
C ALA A 98 3.20 3.80 -24.79
N LYS A 99 4.31 3.11 -25.12
CA LYS A 99 4.75 2.93 -26.52
C LYS A 99 3.82 1.99 -27.28
N VAL A 100 3.38 0.90 -26.63
CA VAL A 100 2.45 -0.07 -27.23
C VAL A 100 1.12 0.59 -27.54
N ALA A 101 0.58 1.35 -26.59
CA ALA A 101 -0.69 2.05 -26.76
C ALA A 101 -0.61 3.18 -27.78
N ALA A 102 0.50 3.95 -27.82
CA ALA A 102 0.70 4.97 -28.84
C ALA A 102 0.69 4.39 -30.26
N ARG A 103 1.28 3.21 -30.44
CA ARG A 103 1.24 2.48 -31.72
C ARG A 103 -0.17 1.97 -32.05
N CYS A 104 -0.94 1.50 -31.05
CA CYS A 104 -2.35 1.14 -31.26
C CYS A 104 -3.17 2.35 -31.73
N MET A 105 -3.00 3.52 -31.09
CA MET A 105 -3.66 4.77 -31.50
C MET A 105 -3.24 5.23 -32.90
N ALA A 106 -2.04 4.87 -33.35
CA ALA A 106 -1.56 5.14 -34.72
C ALA A 106 -1.97 4.07 -35.75
N GLY A 107 -2.80 3.09 -35.36
CA GLY A 107 -3.34 2.06 -36.25
C GLY A 107 -2.57 0.73 -36.28
N LYS A 108 -1.52 0.55 -35.47
CA LYS A 108 -0.79 -0.72 -35.36
C LYS A 108 -1.33 -1.57 -34.21
N THR A 109 -2.01 -2.66 -34.55
CA THR A 109 -2.69 -3.57 -33.62
C THR A 109 -1.74 -4.24 -32.62
N LEU A 110 -2.27 -4.77 -31.52
CA LEU A 110 -1.52 -5.55 -30.53
C LEU A 110 -0.89 -6.81 -31.18
N GLN A 111 -1.59 -7.43 -32.13
CA GLN A 111 -1.13 -8.57 -32.91
C GLN A 111 0.11 -8.22 -33.75
N GLU A 112 0.05 -7.13 -34.53
CA GLU A 112 1.18 -6.66 -35.35
C GLU A 112 2.40 -6.22 -34.51
N GLN A 113 2.16 -5.89 -33.24
CA GLN A 113 3.20 -5.58 -32.26
C GLN A 113 3.72 -6.83 -31.53
N GLY A 114 3.14 -8.01 -31.73
CA GLY A 114 3.46 -9.22 -30.97
C GLY A 114 3.14 -9.11 -29.48
N THR A 115 2.29 -8.16 -29.07
CA THR A 115 2.07 -7.81 -27.66
C THR A 115 0.66 -8.22 -27.21
N THR A 116 0.39 -9.52 -27.16
CA THR A 116 -0.97 -10.06 -26.96
C THR A 116 -1.20 -10.77 -25.64
N ARG A 117 -0.13 -11.07 -24.90
CA ARG A 117 -0.19 -11.82 -23.63
C ARG A 117 0.21 -10.93 -22.47
N GLU A 118 -0.51 -10.99 -21.34
CA GLU A 118 -0.11 -10.36 -20.09
C GLU A 118 1.21 -10.99 -19.60
N LEU A 119 2.18 -10.16 -19.19
CA LEU A 119 3.40 -10.63 -18.56
C LEU A 119 3.21 -10.67 -17.05
N LYS A 120 3.59 -11.80 -16.42
CA LYS A 120 3.55 -12.00 -14.97
C LYS A 120 4.98 -12.18 -14.45
N PRO A 121 5.63 -11.13 -13.93
CA PRO A 121 6.97 -11.23 -13.34
C PRO A 121 7.02 -12.21 -12.17
N SER A 122 8.17 -12.85 -11.97
CA SER A 122 8.44 -13.77 -10.84
C SER A 122 8.91 -13.05 -9.56
N TYR A 123 8.78 -11.72 -9.53
CA TYR A 123 9.18 -10.85 -8.44
C TYR A 123 8.05 -9.87 -8.11
N PHE A 124 8.06 -9.37 -6.88
CA PHE A 124 7.14 -8.35 -6.41
C PHE A 124 7.71 -6.96 -6.67
N SER A 125 6.85 -6.08 -7.17
CA SER A 125 7.08 -4.65 -7.29
C SER A 125 6.06 -3.94 -6.42
N VAL A 126 6.51 -3.14 -5.45
CA VAL A 126 5.64 -2.36 -4.58
C VAL A 126 5.90 -0.87 -4.83
N LYS A 127 4.84 -0.15 -5.18
CA LYS A 127 4.84 1.32 -5.26
C LYS A 127 4.45 1.88 -3.90
N GLU A 128 5.19 2.86 -3.39
CA GLU A 128 4.82 3.64 -2.21
C GLU A 128 4.77 5.13 -2.54
N ALA A 129 3.84 5.86 -1.94
CA ALA A 129 3.65 7.29 -2.10
C ALA A 129 4.60 8.10 -1.19
N VAL A 130 5.07 9.24 -1.70
CA VAL A 130 5.88 10.21 -0.97
C VAL A 130 5.06 11.46 -0.70
N PHE A 131 4.98 11.83 0.58
CA PHE A 131 4.09 12.89 1.06
C PHE A 131 4.84 14.17 1.42
N PRO A 132 4.27 15.35 1.12
CA PRO A 132 4.87 16.64 1.44
C PRO A 132 4.55 17.12 2.86
N PHE A 133 3.98 16.29 3.74
CA PHE A 133 3.42 16.72 5.03
C PHE A 133 4.41 17.51 5.90
N ILE A 134 5.71 17.16 5.87
CA ILE A 134 6.76 17.87 6.62
C ILE A 134 6.90 19.34 6.19
N LYS A 135 6.47 19.70 4.98
CA LYS A 135 6.45 21.07 4.47
C LYS A 135 5.24 21.87 4.98
N PHE A 136 4.22 21.20 5.53
CA PHE A 136 2.96 21.79 5.94
C PHE A 136 2.55 21.31 7.35
N PRO A 137 3.26 21.73 8.42
CA PRO A 137 3.10 21.20 9.78
C PRO A 137 1.73 21.47 10.43
N GLY A 138 0.91 22.34 9.82
CA GLY A 138 -0.47 22.60 10.25
C GLY A 138 -1.51 21.67 9.62
N VAL A 139 -1.11 20.80 8.68
CA VAL A 139 -2.02 19.88 7.97
C VAL A 139 -2.02 18.52 8.66
N ASP A 140 -3.19 17.86 8.66
CA ASP A 140 -3.33 16.49 9.15
C ASP A 140 -2.79 15.50 8.11
N THR A 141 -1.94 14.58 8.57
CA THR A 141 -1.30 13.54 7.74
C THR A 141 -2.21 12.35 7.45
N VAL A 142 -3.47 12.41 7.90
CA VAL A 142 -4.44 11.35 7.63
C VAL A 142 -4.71 11.19 6.14
N LEU A 143 -4.75 9.94 5.70
CA LEU A 143 -5.10 9.57 4.33
C LEU A 143 -6.63 9.58 4.16
N GLY A 144 -7.10 9.83 2.95
CA GLY A 144 -8.52 9.92 2.65
C GLY A 144 -8.80 9.85 1.15
N PRO A 145 -10.02 10.21 0.71
CA PRO A 145 -10.44 10.05 -0.68
C PRO A 145 -9.81 11.09 -1.64
N GLU A 146 -9.13 12.11 -1.10
CA GLU A 146 -8.39 13.10 -1.87
C GLU A 146 -6.89 12.78 -1.85
N MET A 147 -6.23 12.87 -3.01
CA MET A 147 -4.78 12.69 -3.14
C MET A 147 -3.99 13.83 -2.51
N LYS A 148 -2.96 13.50 -1.75
CA LYS A 148 -2.03 14.47 -1.13
C LYS A 148 -0.56 14.21 -1.45
N SER A 149 -0.22 13.03 -1.98
CA SER A 149 1.15 12.68 -2.33
C SER A 149 1.68 13.49 -3.51
N THR A 150 3.00 13.72 -3.54
CA THR A 150 3.68 14.48 -4.60
C THR A 150 4.60 13.63 -5.46
N GLY A 151 4.93 12.43 -5.00
CA GLY A 151 5.82 11.52 -5.70
C GLY A 151 5.58 10.07 -5.27
N GLU A 152 6.37 9.17 -5.85
CA GLU A 152 6.31 7.75 -5.58
C GLU A 152 7.70 7.12 -5.68
N VAL A 153 7.87 6.00 -5.00
CA VAL A 153 9.05 5.13 -5.08
C VAL A 153 8.62 3.70 -5.38
N MET A 154 9.56 2.90 -5.88
CA MET A 154 9.32 1.50 -6.23
C MET A 154 10.34 0.61 -5.50
N GLY A 155 9.85 -0.31 -4.66
CA GLY A 155 10.62 -1.40 -4.08
C GLY A 155 10.43 -2.68 -4.89
N VAL A 156 11.50 -3.46 -5.09
CA VAL A 156 11.45 -4.76 -5.78
C VAL A 156 12.04 -5.86 -4.91
N GLY A 157 11.34 -6.97 -4.78
CA GLY A 157 11.73 -8.09 -3.94
C GLY A 157 11.29 -9.45 -4.46
N ARG A 158 11.89 -10.52 -3.92
CA ARG A 158 11.50 -11.91 -4.18
C ARG A 158 10.28 -12.32 -3.36
N SER A 159 9.93 -11.55 -2.34
CA SER A 159 8.67 -11.65 -1.60
C SER A 159 8.00 -10.27 -1.54
N PHE A 160 6.71 -10.26 -1.24
CA PHE A 160 5.96 -9.03 -0.99
C PHE A 160 6.60 -8.22 0.15
N GLY A 161 6.92 -8.86 1.28
CA GLY A 161 7.58 -8.21 2.41
C GLY A 161 8.91 -7.54 2.03
N GLU A 162 9.74 -8.19 1.21
CA GLU A 162 11.02 -7.60 0.77
C GLU A 162 10.78 -6.36 -0.12
N ALA A 163 9.83 -6.45 -1.05
CA ALA A 163 9.48 -5.34 -1.93
C ALA A 163 8.88 -4.16 -1.13
N PHE A 164 7.99 -4.45 -0.17
CA PHE A 164 7.39 -3.45 0.72
C PHE A 164 8.45 -2.79 1.61
N GLY A 165 9.33 -3.56 2.26
CA GLY A 165 10.40 -2.99 3.08
C GLY A 165 11.32 -2.05 2.30
N LYS A 166 11.63 -2.39 1.04
CA LYS A 166 12.40 -1.50 0.15
C LYS A 166 11.62 -0.27 -0.28
N SER A 167 10.31 -0.36 -0.51
CA SER A 167 9.50 0.81 -0.86
C SER A 167 9.37 1.76 0.34
N GLN A 168 9.22 1.24 1.56
CA GLN A 168 9.21 2.02 2.80
C GLN A 168 10.54 2.77 3.00
N LEU A 169 11.67 2.07 2.86
CA LEU A 169 13.00 2.68 2.93
C LEU A 169 13.18 3.76 1.86
N GLY A 170 12.76 3.49 0.62
CA GLY A 170 12.81 4.45 -0.48
C GLY A 170 11.97 5.71 -0.22
N ALA A 171 10.83 5.56 0.49
CA ALA A 171 9.95 6.66 0.86
C ALA A 171 10.47 7.44 2.09
N GLY A 172 11.55 6.98 2.72
CA GLY A 172 12.16 7.62 3.89
C GLY A 172 11.52 7.22 5.22
N SER A 173 10.77 6.11 5.26
CA SER A 173 10.16 5.56 6.48
C SER A 173 10.76 4.19 6.78
N GLU A 174 11.89 4.16 7.49
CA GLU A 174 12.53 2.89 7.85
C GLU A 174 11.70 2.13 8.90
N ILE A 175 11.45 0.85 8.64
CA ILE A 175 10.78 -0.01 9.63
C ILE A 175 11.80 -0.36 10.71
N PRO A 176 11.58 0.02 11.99
CA PRO A 176 12.51 -0.28 13.07
C PRO A 176 12.67 -1.79 13.26
N ARG A 177 13.83 -2.23 13.76
CA ARG A 177 14.15 -3.66 13.99
C ARG A 177 13.75 -4.18 15.37
N SER A 178 13.58 -3.28 16.33
CA SER A 178 13.19 -3.52 17.71
C SER A 178 12.85 -2.17 18.34
N GLY A 179 12.45 -2.17 19.61
CA GLY A 179 12.20 -0.93 20.35
C GLY A 179 10.83 -0.95 21.00
N ARG A 180 10.07 0.14 20.91
CA ARG A 180 8.73 0.24 21.49
C ARG A 180 7.67 0.54 20.45
N ALA A 181 6.67 -0.33 20.37
CA ALA A 181 5.53 -0.19 19.48
C ALA A 181 4.30 0.34 20.22
N PHE A 182 3.78 1.49 19.80
CA PHE A 182 2.51 2.02 20.26
C PHE A 182 1.36 1.54 19.37
N ILE A 183 0.34 0.91 19.96
CA ILE A 183 -0.83 0.38 19.25
C ILE A 183 -2.11 1.02 19.79
N SER A 184 -2.84 1.70 18.91
CA SER A 184 -4.16 2.27 19.24
C SER A 184 -5.07 2.22 18.03
N VAL A 185 -5.98 1.24 18.02
CA VAL A 185 -6.82 0.93 16.86
C VAL A 185 -8.32 1.15 17.14
N LYS A 186 -9.11 1.31 16.07
CA LYS A 186 -10.58 1.30 16.14
C LYS A 186 -11.09 -0.07 16.61
N THR A 187 -12.27 -0.12 17.23
CA THR A 187 -12.86 -1.37 17.75
C THR A 187 -12.92 -2.49 16.72
N ALA A 188 -13.25 -2.18 15.47
CA ALA A 188 -13.33 -3.17 14.38
C ALA A 188 -11.99 -3.86 14.08
N ASP A 189 -10.87 -3.23 14.41
CA ASP A 189 -9.52 -3.73 14.14
C ASP A 189 -8.93 -4.48 15.35
N GLN A 190 -9.55 -4.41 16.52
CA GLN A 190 -9.00 -4.95 17.76
C GLN A 190 -8.76 -6.46 17.73
N VAL A 191 -9.58 -7.22 17.01
CA VAL A 191 -9.38 -8.67 16.85
C VAL A 191 -8.19 -8.94 15.94
N GLN A 192 -8.12 -8.22 14.82
CA GLN A 192 -7.10 -8.46 13.80
C GLN A 192 -5.71 -7.95 14.22
N VAL A 193 -5.63 -6.89 15.05
CA VAL A 193 -4.35 -6.34 15.52
C VAL A 193 -3.59 -7.27 16.46
N VAL A 194 -4.27 -8.24 17.08
CA VAL A 194 -3.67 -9.20 18.02
C VAL A 194 -2.50 -9.97 17.38
N GLU A 195 -2.66 -10.39 16.13
CA GLU A 195 -1.63 -11.15 15.41
C GLU A 195 -0.35 -10.33 15.23
N MET A 196 -0.49 -9.07 14.78
CA MET A 196 0.63 -8.16 14.60
C MET A 196 1.26 -7.77 15.94
N ALA A 197 0.45 -7.54 16.99
CA ALA A 197 0.96 -7.25 18.31
C ALA A 197 1.80 -8.41 18.87
N ARG A 198 1.31 -9.65 18.74
CA ARG A 198 2.06 -10.85 19.14
C ARG A 198 3.36 -10.97 18.37
N TYR A 199 3.30 -10.82 17.05
CA TYR A 199 4.48 -10.83 16.20
C TYR A 199 5.52 -9.78 16.64
N LEU A 200 5.11 -8.53 16.87
CA LEU A 200 6.00 -7.47 17.32
C LEU A 200 6.62 -7.79 18.69
N ALA A 201 5.83 -8.28 19.66
CA ALA A 201 6.34 -8.68 20.97
C ALA A 201 7.38 -9.81 20.86
N ASP A 202 7.11 -10.82 20.04
CA ASP A 202 8.02 -11.96 19.82
C ASP A 202 9.31 -11.55 19.09
N ASN A 203 9.30 -10.39 18.42
CA ASN A 203 10.41 -9.86 17.62
C ASN A 203 11.05 -8.60 18.22
N GLY A 204 11.02 -8.46 19.55
CA GLY A 204 11.83 -7.48 20.27
C GLY A 204 11.20 -6.09 20.41
N PHE A 205 9.87 -5.98 20.30
CA PHE A 205 9.15 -4.76 20.63
C PHE A 205 8.48 -4.83 22.00
N ASP A 206 8.77 -3.83 22.84
CA ASP A 206 7.91 -3.50 23.98
C ASP A 206 6.59 -2.94 23.47
N LEU A 207 5.46 -3.52 23.89
CA LEU A 207 4.14 -3.03 23.47
C LEU A 207 3.57 -2.00 24.44
N VAL A 208 3.08 -0.89 23.89
CA VAL A 208 2.30 0.11 24.60
C VAL A 208 0.99 0.34 23.87
N ALA A 209 -0.12 0.42 24.60
CA ALA A 209 -1.43 0.55 23.97
C ALA A 209 -2.38 1.45 24.77
N THR A 210 -3.34 2.06 24.08
CA THR A 210 -4.46 2.74 24.76
C THR A 210 -5.36 1.70 25.42
N ARG A 211 -6.04 2.04 26.52
CA ARG A 211 -6.82 1.09 27.37
C ARG A 211 -7.63 0.07 26.58
N GLY A 212 -8.52 0.53 25.71
CA GLY A 212 -9.37 -0.39 24.94
C GLY A 212 -8.59 -1.34 24.02
N THR A 213 -7.46 -0.90 23.48
CA THR A 213 -6.57 -1.78 22.70
C THR A 213 -5.81 -2.74 23.62
N ALA A 214 -5.28 -2.26 24.75
CA ALA A 214 -4.59 -3.09 25.74
C ALA A 214 -5.50 -4.19 26.32
N ASP A 215 -6.77 -3.88 26.61
CA ASP A 215 -7.75 -4.84 27.12
C ASP A 215 -8.03 -5.96 26.09
N ALA A 216 -8.14 -5.60 24.81
CA ALA A 216 -8.32 -6.56 23.73
C ALA A 216 -7.08 -7.46 23.55
N LEU A 217 -5.88 -6.88 23.59
CA LEU A 217 -4.62 -7.63 23.53
C LEU A 217 -4.47 -8.59 24.72
N LYS A 218 -4.74 -8.11 25.93
CA LYS A 218 -4.67 -8.90 27.16
C LYS A 218 -5.65 -10.07 27.14
N SER A 219 -6.87 -9.84 26.64
CA SER A 219 -7.87 -10.91 26.46
C SER A 219 -7.42 -12.01 25.51
N ALA A 220 -6.47 -11.72 24.61
CA ALA A 220 -5.85 -12.66 23.69
C ALA A 220 -4.45 -13.13 24.13
N GLY A 221 -4.05 -12.86 25.38
CA GLY A 221 -2.79 -13.29 25.97
C GLY A 221 -1.56 -12.51 25.51
N VAL A 222 -1.73 -11.29 24.98
CA VAL A 222 -0.63 -10.40 24.60
C VAL A 222 -0.57 -9.24 25.61
N GLU A 223 0.51 -9.15 26.36
CA GLU A 223 0.71 -8.07 27.34
C GLU A 223 1.14 -6.76 26.64
N ALA A 224 0.52 -5.65 27.03
CA ALA A 224 0.89 -4.32 26.58
C ALA A 224 0.74 -3.31 27.72
N ARG A 225 1.74 -2.45 27.90
CA ARG A 225 1.67 -1.38 28.90
C ARG A 225 0.62 -0.35 28.48
N VAL A 226 -0.29 -0.03 29.40
CA VAL A 226 -1.32 0.99 29.14
C VAL A 226 -0.69 2.38 29.10
N VAL A 227 -1.05 3.18 28.09
CA VAL A 227 -0.74 4.61 28.01
C VAL A 227 -2.01 5.44 27.84
N ASN A 228 -2.00 6.63 28.43
CA ASN A 228 -3.08 7.60 28.30
C ASN A 228 -3.11 8.21 26.89
N LYS A 229 -4.31 8.46 26.40
CA LYS A 229 -4.54 9.45 25.34
C LYS A 229 -4.29 10.86 25.89
N VAL A 230 -4.15 11.84 25.00
CA VAL A 230 -3.94 13.26 25.38
C VAL A 230 -5.04 13.76 26.35
N ALA A 231 -6.29 13.34 26.13
CA ALA A 231 -7.43 13.73 26.98
C ALA A 231 -7.47 13.01 28.35
N GLU A 232 -6.66 11.97 28.57
CA GLU A 232 -6.75 11.09 29.74
C GLU A 232 -5.72 11.41 30.84
N GLY A 233 -4.90 12.46 30.65
CA GLY A 233 -3.90 12.92 31.64
C GLY A 233 -2.47 12.51 31.33
N ARG A 234 -1.51 12.89 32.19
CA ARG A 234 -0.06 12.70 31.97
C ARG A 234 0.55 11.56 32.79
N PRO A 235 1.63 10.90 32.31
CA PRO A 235 2.18 11.02 30.95
C PRO A 235 1.25 10.40 29.91
N HIS A 236 1.16 10.99 28.72
CA HIS A 236 0.37 10.47 27.59
C HIS A 236 1.24 10.13 26.38
N ILE A 237 0.69 9.45 25.38
CA ILE A 237 1.42 9.01 24.19
C ILE A 237 2.21 10.12 23.48
N VAL A 238 1.68 11.35 23.41
CA VAL A 238 2.41 12.47 22.78
C VAL A 238 3.67 12.87 23.57
N ASP A 239 3.70 12.68 24.89
CA ASP A 239 4.89 12.93 25.70
C ASP A 239 5.94 11.86 25.39
N MET A 240 5.53 10.59 25.30
CA MET A 240 6.42 9.48 24.97
C MET A 240 7.04 9.64 23.58
N ILE A 241 6.27 10.08 22.57
CA ILE A 241 6.80 10.35 21.23
C ILE A 241 7.87 11.45 21.28
N LYS A 242 7.62 12.53 22.04
CA LYS A 242 8.58 13.65 22.20
C LYS A 242 9.84 13.29 22.97
N ASN A 243 9.72 12.31 23.87
CA ASN A 243 10.82 11.78 24.65
C ASN A 243 11.59 10.68 23.92
N GLU A 244 11.32 10.45 22.62
CA GLU A 244 11.96 9.41 21.81
C GLU A 244 11.76 8.00 22.40
N GLU A 245 10.62 7.77 23.07
CA GLU A 245 10.31 6.49 23.72
C GLU A 245 9.56 5.51 22.80
N ILE A 246 9.16 5.91 21.59
CA ILE A 246 8.34 5.14 20.65
C ILE A 246 9.04 5.08 19.28
N ASP A 247 9.21 3.86 18.75
CA ASP A 247 9.88 3.60 17.47
C ASP A 247 8.89 3.27 16.35
N LEU A 248 7.74 2.67 16.70
CA LEU A 248 6.70 2.26 15.77
C LEU A 248 5.31 2.63 16.29
N ILE A 249 4.45 3.16 15.42
CA ILE A 249 3.07 3.50 15.75
C ILE A 249 2.10 2.78 14.81
N ILE A 250 1.12 2.06 15.37
CA ILE A 250 -0.05 1.56 14.65
C ILE A 250 -1.26 2.31 15.19
N ASN A 251 -1.79 3.25 14.40
CA ASN A 251 -2.92 4.08 14.80
C ASN A 251 -4.02 4.12 13.75
N THR A 252 -5.03 3.27 13.91
CA THR A 252 -6.24 3.30 13.08
C THR A 252 -7.35 4.08 13.79
N THR A 253 -8.14 4.85 13.05
CA THR A 253 -9.19 5.70 13.60
C THR A 253 -10.48 5.60 12.79
N THR A 254 -11.62 5.93 13.40
CA THR A 254 -12.91 6.03 12.71
C THR A 254 -13.75 7.13 13.33
N GLY A 255 -14.43 7.90 12.48
CA GLY A 255 -15.26 9.02 12.90
C GLY A 255 -14.48 10.32 13.14
N LYS A 256 -15.19 11.44 13.02
CA LYS A 256 -14.59 12.78 13.06
C LYS A 256 -13.93 13.12 14.39
N GLN A 257 -14.50 12.67 15.51
CA GLN A 257 -13.97 12.99 16.84
C GLN A 257 -12.64 12.26 17.10
N SER A 258 -12.59 10.95 16.89
CA SER A 258 -11.36 10.17 17.05
C SER A 258 -10.24 10.63 16.11
N LEU A 259 -10.60 11.08 14.90
CA LEU A 259 -9.64 11.64 13.95
C LEU A 259 -8.97 12.92 14.49
N LYS A 260 -9.76 13.82 15.11
CA LYS A 260 -9.25 15.02 15.80
C LYS A 260 -8.42 14.66 17.02
N ASP A 261 -8.87 13.73 17.85
CA ASP A 261 -8.18 13.33 19.08
C ASP A 261 -6.82 12.67 18.78
N SER A 262 -6.71 11.96 17.65
CA SER A 262 -5.47 11.34 17.18
C SER A 262 -4.58 12.24 16.31
N TYR A 263 -5.03 13.46 15.98
CA TYR A 263 -4.25 14.42 15.18
C TYR A 263 -2.86 14.67 15.79
N ALA A 264 -2.82 14.90 17.11
CA ALA A 264 -1.57 15.17 17.81
C ALA A 264 -0.57 14.00 17.73
N ILE A 265 -1.06 12.76 17.76
CA ILE A 265 -0.22 11.55 17.65
C ILE A 265 0.45 11.51 16.28
N ARG A 266 -0.34 11.63 15.20
CA ARG A 266 0.16 11.58 13.82
C ARG A 266 1.13 12.72 13.52
N ARG A 267 0.81 13.93 13.97
CA ARG A 267 1.66 15.10 13.79
C ARG A 267 3.00 14.92 14.50
N GLU A 268 2.99 14.47 15.75
CA GLU A 268 4.22 14.32 16.52
C GLU A 268 5.04 13.13 16.01
N ALA A 269 4.40 12.05 15.52
CA ALA A 269 5.08 10.97 14.83
C ALA A 269 5.86 11.48 13.60
N LEU A 270 5.20 12.28 12.76
CA LEU A 270 5.85 12.90 11.59
C LEU A 270 7.02 13.81 11.99
N MET A 271 6.81 14.69 12.98
CA MET A 271 7.82 15.68 13.39
C MET A 271 9.05 15.02 14.03
N ASN A 272 8.87 13.91 14.75
CA ASN A 272 9.94 13.16 15.40
C ASN A 272 10.43 11.98 14.56
N LYS A 273 10.00 11.87 13.30
CA LYS A 273 10.40 10.81 12.35
C LYS A 273 10.15 9.39 12.86
N VAL A 274 9.09 9.21 13.65
CA VAL A 274 8.65 7.90 14.13
C VAL A 274 7.84 7.24 13.02
N THR A 275 8.19 6.01 12.64
CA THR A 275 7.46 5.25 11.62
C THR A 275 6.05 4.94 12.12
N TYR A 276 5.04 5.26 11.31
CA TYR A 276 3.64 5.11 11.70
C TYR A 276 2.75 4.61 10.57
N TYR A 277 1.81 3.74 10.93
CA TYR A 277 0.81 3.17 10.04
C TYR A 277 -0.59 3.58 10.48
N THR A 278 -1.38 4.09 9.54
CA THR A 278 -2.75 4.57 9.80
C THR A 278 -3.83 3.58 9.38
N THR A 279 -3.43 2.49 8.71
CA THR A 279 -4.30 1.38 8.31
C THR A 279 -3.74 0.06 8.83
N LEU A 280 -4.62 -0.90 9.09
CA LEU A 280 -4.21 -2.20 9.60
C LEU A 280 -3.48 -3.04 8.54
N ALA A 281 -3.86 -2.89 7.28
CA ALA A 281 -3.22 -3.56 6.16
C ALA A 281 -1.76 -3.12 5.96
N ALA A 282 -1.48 -1.81 6.07
CA ALA A 282 -0.11 -1.30 6.03
C ALA A 282 0.72 -1.79 7.23
N ALA A 283 0.13 -1.85 8.43
CA ALA A 283 0.80 -2.42 9.59
C ALA A 283 1.13 -3.91 9.43
N ARG A 284 0.24 -4.69 8.80
CA ARG A 284 0.50 -6.10 8.45
C ARG A 284 1.64 -6.22 7.43
N ALA A 285 1.60 -5.44 6.36
CA ALA A 285 2.66 -5.40 5.36
C ALA A 285 4.03 -5.02 5.97
N ALA A 286 4.03 -4.13 6.96
CA ALA A 286 5.23 -3.77 7.71
C ALA A 286 5.75 -4.93 8.57
N CYS A 287 4.87 -5.72 9.19
CA CYS A 287 5.27 -6.93 9.92
C CYS A 287 5.88 -7.98 8.97
N GLU A 288 5.31 -8.18 7.79
CA GLU A 288 5.87 -9.07 6.76
C GLU A 288 7.23 -8.60 6.26
N ALA A 289 7.39 -7.29 6.03
CA ALA A 289 8.67 -6.69 5.68
C ALA A 289 9.71 -6.80 6.80
N HIS A 290 9.28 -6.69 8.05
CA HIS A 290 10.11 -6.95 9.22
C HIS A 290 10.55 -8.42 9.29
N ALA A 291 9.70 -9.37 8.91
CA ALA A 291 10.01 -10.80 9.04
C ALA A 291 11.10 -11.26 8.07
N VAL A 292 11.18 -10.60 6.91
CA VAL A 292 12.19 -10.87 5.87
C VAL A 292 13.33 -9.85 5.89
N ALA A 293 13.41 -9.07 6.96
CA ALA A 293 14.50 -8.17 7.28
C ALA A 293 15.86 -8.86 7.16
N GLY A 294 16.75 -8.30 6.34
CA GLY A 294 18.12 -8.78 6.20
C GLY A 294 18.92 -7.86 5.30
N ASP A 295 20.02 -8.37 4.76
CA ASP A 295 20.85 -7.63 3.80
C ASP A 295 20.02 -7.23 2.57
N ILE A 296 20.04 -5.94 2.25
CA ILE A 296 19.32 -5.41 1.10
C ILE A 296 19.96 -5.95 -0.17
N ARG A 297 19.26 -6.84 -0.86
CA ARG A 297 19.64 -7.29 -2.20
C ARG A 297 19.25 -6.25 -3.22
N VAL A 298 20.20 -5.83 -4.04
CA VAL A 298 19.98 -4.90 -5.15
C VAL A 298 19.92 -5.66 -6.47
N ALA A 299 19.05 -5.23 -7.37
CA ALA A 299 18.95 -5.77 -8.72
C ALA A 299 18.92 -4.62 -9.73
N ARG A 300 19.62 -4.77 -10.85
CA ARG A 300 19.49 -3.82 -11.95
C ARG A 300 18.18 -4.09 -12.68
N LEU A 301 17.56 -3.04 -13.19
CA LEU A 301 16.32 -3.18 -13.96
C LEU A 301 16.49 -4.11 -15.17
N GLN A 302 17.66 -4.10 -15.80
CA GLN A 302 17.98 -4.95 -16.95
C GLN A 302 17.99 -6.43 -16.57
N ASP A 303 18.49 -6.77 -15.38
CA ASP A 303 18.52 -8.16 -14.90
C ASP A 303 17.08 -8.64 -14.64
N LEU A 304 16.28 -7.82 -13.94
CA LEU A 304 14.85 -8.08 -13.72
C LEU A 304 14.07 -8.23 -15.04
N HIS A 305 14.41 -7.43 -16.05
CA HIS A 305 13.76 -7.50 -17.35
C HIS A 305 14.16 -8.74 -18.14
N GLY A 306 15.38 -9.24 -17.96
CA GLY A 306 15.84 -10.51 -18.54
C GLY A 306 15.16 -11.75 -17.95
N GLU A 307 14.60 -11.65 -16.74
CA GLU A 307 13.86 -12.74 -16.08
C GLU A 307 12.43 -12.91 -16.61
N VAL A 308 11.86 -11.87 -17.23
CA VAL A 308 10.50 -11.90 -17.76
C VAL A 308 10.55 -12.40 -19.20
N SER A 309 10.36 -13.70 -19.40
CA SER A 309 10.26 -14.28 -20.75
C SER A 309 8.90 -13.98 -21.39
N GLU A 310 8.90 -13.70 -22.70
CA GLU A 310 7.69 -13.54 -23.53
C GLU A 310 6.91 -14.84 -23.76
#